data_AF-A0A955R953-F1
#
_entry.id   AF-A0A955R953-F1
#
_cell.length_a   1.000
_cell.length_b   1.000
_cell.length_c   1.000
_cell.angle_alpha   90.00
_cell.angle_beta   90.00
_cell.angle_gamma   90.00
#
_symmetry.space_group_name_H-M   'P 1'
#
loop_
_entity.id
_entity.type
_entity.pdbx_description
1 polymer ?
#
loop_
_entity_poly.entity_id
_entity_poly.type
_entity_poly.pdbx_seq_one_letter_code
_entity_poly.pdbx_strand_id
1 'polypeptide(L)'
;MTNSPPILRNSLLTAPVAVLLAWALWGSDHALAAAVSSALIAANLWVLSVVGPRVVSGFASEEPDPWLTLWVGAIASKFLLLVGAFLVLLRFLPPLGVAMGFVPMLAGALVTALQLARLDESTAVGEA
;
A
#
# COMPACT_ATOMS: atom_id res chain seq x y z
N MET A 1 -4.75 2.68 -20.69
CA MET A 1 -4.92 3.54 -19.51
C MET A 1 -3.97 3.02 -18.44
N THR A 2 -3.00 3.83 -18.02
CA THR A 2 -2.05 3.49 -16.95
C THR A 2 -2.78 3.50 -15.61
N ASN A 3 -3.55 2.44 -15.35
CA ASN A 3 -4.39 2.28 -14.17
C ASN A 3 -3.55 1.91 -12.95
N SER A 4 -2.68 2.81 -12.51
CA SER A 4 -2.15 2.73 -11.15
C SER A 4 -3.31 3.06 -10.20
N PRO A 5 -3.65 2.19 -9.23
CA PRO A 5 -4.77 2.47 -8.35
C PRO A 5 -4.48 3.74 -7.52
N PRO A 6 -5.51 4.55 -7.23
CA PRO A 6 -5.35 5.86 -6.60
C PRO A 6 -4.59 5.78 -5.26
N ILE A 7 -4.79 4.71 -4.49
CA ILE A 7 -4.05 4.49 -3.23
C ILE A 7 -2.54 4.36 -3.43
N LEU A 8 -2.07 3.68 -4.49
CA LEU A 8 -0.65 3.53 -4.77
C LEU A 8 -0.04 4.90 -5.11
N ARG A 9 -0.70 5.67 -5.98
CA ARG A 9 -0.26 7.01 -6.36
C ARG A 9 -0.20 7.94 -5.15
N ASN A 10 -1.28 7.99 -4.37
CA ASN A 10 -1.37 8.87 -3.20
C ASN A 10 -0.34 8.47 -2.13
N SER A 11 -0.11 7.16 -1.94
CA SER A 11 0.94 6.69 -1.01
C SER A 11 2.33 7.12 -1.46
N LEU A 12 2.66 6.96 -2.76
CA LEU A 12 3.95 7.37 -3.31
C LEU A 12 4.23 8.87 -3.16
N LEU A 13 3.21 9.72 -3.27
CA LEU A 13 3.37 11.17 -3.09
C LEU A 13 3.72 11.55 -1.64
N THR A 14 3.29 10.75 -0.68
CA THR A 14 3.53 11.00 0.76
C THR A 14 4.82 10.35 1.29
N ALA A 15 5.44 9.45 0.53
CA ALA A 15 6.69 8.79 0.91
C ALA A 15 7.87 9.75 1.11
N PRO A 16 8.14 10.74 0.25
CA PRO A 16 9.22 11.69 0.46
C PRO A 16 9.07 12.49 1.75
N VAL A 17 7.84 12.86 2.11
CA VAL A 17 7.54 13.60 3.35
C VAL A 17 7.88 12.76 4.57
N ALA A 18 7.51 11.47 4.58
CA ALA A 18 7.85 10.57 5.68
C ALA A 18 9.37 10.38 5.84
N VAL A 19 10.11 10.28 4.73
CA VAL A 19 11.58 10.16 4.74
C VAL A 19 12.23 11.45 5.23
N LEU A 20 11.78 12.62 4.75
CA LEU A 20 12.29 13.92 5.18
C LEU A 20 12.02 14.19 6.66
N LEU A 21 10.83 13.82 7.16
CA LEU A 21 10.51 13.91 8.58
C LEU A 21 11.38 12.97 9.41
N ALA A 22 11.57 11.73 8.96
CA ALA A 22 12.44 10.77 9.65
C ALA A 22 13.89 11.29 9.74
N TRP A 23 14.38 11.88 8.65
CA TRP A 23 15.69 12.51 8.60
C TRP A 23 15.81 13.70 9.56
N ALA A 24 14.85 14.62 9.51
CA ALA A 24 14.87 15.84 10.31
C ALA A 24 14.77 15.59 11.82
N LEU A 25 14.01 14.56 12.22
CA LEU A 25 13.75 14.26 13.63
C LEU A 25 14.75 13.29 14.25
N TRP A 26 15.27 12.33 13.49
CA TRP A 26 16.08 11.24 14.03
C TRP A 26 17.34 10.88 13.20
N GLY A 27 17.61 11.60 12.12
CA GLY A 27 18.85 11.46 11.33
C GLY A 27 18.81 10.44 10.19
N SER A 28 19.98 10.20 9.59
CA SER A 28 20.14 9.43 8.34
C SER A 28 19.68 7.97 8.43
N ASP A 29 19.94 7.30 9.54
CA ASP A 29 19.63 5.87 9.69
C ASP A 29 18.11 5.64 9.73
N HIS A 30 17.38 6.56 10.35
CA HIS A 30 15.92 6.57 10.38
C HIS A 30 15.34 6.92 9.01
N ALA A 31 15.96 7.85 8.29
CA ALA A 31 15.57 8.20 6.93
C ALA A 31 15.74 7.02 5.96
N LEU A 32 16.87 6.30 6.05
CA LEU A 32 17.12 5.10 5.27
C LEU A 32 16.10 4.01 5.60
N ALA A 33 15.86 3.77 6.88
CA ALA A 33 14.85 2.81 7.33
C ALA A 33 13.45 3.17 6.82
N ALA A 34 13.07 4.44 6.87
CA ALA A 34 11.81 4.95 6.34
C ALA A 34 11.72 4.81 4.82
N ALA A 35 12.81 5.06 4.09
CA ALA A 35 12.85 4.91 2.64
C ALA A 35 12.71 3.45 2.21
N VAL A 36 13.46 2.54 2.84
CA VAL A 36 13.42 1.11 2.53
C VAL A 36 12.06 0.50 2.88
N SER A 37 11.50 0.83 4.04
CA SER A 37 10.17 0.37 4.44
C SER A 37 9.06 0.97 3.54
N SER A 38 9.15 2.25 3.17
CA SER A 38 8.23 2.87 2.20
C SER A 38 8.28 2.18 0.84
N ALA A 39 9.48 1.80 0.37
CA ALA A 39 9.65 1.08 -0.89
C ALA A 39 9.02 -0.32 -0.85
N LEU A 40 9.21 -1.07 0.24
CA LEU A 40 8.56 -2.37 0.42
C LEU A 40 7.03 -2.25 0.42
N ILE A 41 6.50 -1.21 1.06
CA ILE A 41 5.06 -0.96 1.08
C ILE A 41 4.54 -0.56 -0.29
N ALA A 42 5.26 0.29 -1.03
CA ALA A 42 4.90 0.63 -2.39
C ALA A 42 4.87 -0.62 -3.29
N ALA A 43 5.87 -1.50 -3.18
CA ALA A 43 5.88 -2.78 -3.89
C ALA A 43 4.69 -3.67 -3.47
N ASN A 44 4.38 -3.71 -2.17
CA ASN A 44 3.23 -4.45 -1.64
C ASN A 44 1.90 -3.95 -2.23
N LEU A 45 1.68 -2.63 -2.26
CA LEU A 45 0.49 -2.01 -2.85
C LEU A 45 0.42 -2.21 -4.35
N TRP A 46 1.57 -2.17 -5.04
CA TRP A 46 1.64 -2.46 -6.47
C TRP A 46 1.22 -3.90 -6.78
N VAL A 47 1.72 -4.91 -6.05
CA VAL A 47 1.28 -6.29 -6.26
C VAL A 47 -0.20 -6.46 -5.94
N LEU A 48 -0.72 -5.81 -4.89
CA LEU A 48 -2.16 -5.83 -4.59
C LEU A 48 -3.00 -5.21 -5.69
N SER A 49 -2.49 -4.20 -6.39
CA SER A 49 -3.19 -3.60 -7.53
C SER A 49 -3.39 -4.57 -8.69
N VAL A 50 -2.50 -5.55 -8.84
CA VAL A 50 -2.52 -6.53 -9.91
C VAL A 50 -3.31 -7.77 -9.47
N VAL A 51 -3.02 -8.29 -8.28
CA VAL A 51 -3.59 -9.56 -7.80
C VAL A 51 -4.97 -9.36 -7.17
N GLY A 52 -5.20 -8.24 -6.48
CA GLY A 52 -6.44 -7.96 -5.76
C GLY A 52 -7.70 -8.05 -6.64
N PRO A 53 -7.76 -7.35 -7.80
CA PRO A 53 -8.92 -7.43 -8.68
C PRO A 53 -9.24 -8.85 -9.16
N ARG A 54 -8.20 -9.66 -9.40
CA ARG A 54 -8.35 -11.06 -9.86
C ARG A 54 -8.92 -11.97 -8.78
N VAL A 55 -8.50 -11.76 -7.53
CA VAL A 55 -9.05 -12.48 -6.39
C VAL A 55 -10.50 -12.09 -6.14
N VAL A 56 -10.82 -10.78 -6.17
CA VAL A 56 -12.20 -10.30 -6.00
C VAL A 56 -13.10 -10.83 -7.11
N SER A 57 -12.66 -10.77 -8.37
CA SER A 57 -13.45 -11.29 -9.49
C SER A 57 -13.67 -12.80 -9.41
N GLY A 58 -12.66 -13.58 -8.99
CA GLY A 58 -12.79 -15.02 -8.83
C GLY A 58 -13.67 -15.45 -7.65
N PHE A 59 -13.79 -14.61 -6.61
CA PHE A 59 -14.79 -14.82 -5.54
C PHE A 59 -16.20 -14.37 -5.93
N ALA A 60 -16.31 -13.37 -6.81
CA ALA A 60 -17.58 -12.83 -7.27
C ALA A 60 -18.21 -13.65 -8.41
N SER A 61 -17.47 -14.58 -9.02
CA SER A 61 -17.98 -15.41 -10.11
C SER A 61 -18.88 -16.53 -9.57
N GLU A 62 -20.03 -16.74 -10.23
CA GLU A 62 -20.92 -17.87 -9.94
C GLU A 62 -20.32 -19.21 -10.42
N GLU A 63 -19.44 -19.15 -11.43
CA GLU A 63 -18.66 -20.31 -11.88
C GLU A 63 -17.36 -20.44 -11.09
N PRO A 64 -16.94 -21.67 -10.73
CA PRO A 64 -15.70 -21.89 -9.99
C PRO A 64 -14.49 -21.51 -10.85
N ASP A 65 -13.79 -20.43 -10.50
CA ASP A 65 -12.55 -20.03 -11.16
C ASP A 65 -11.40 -20.98 -10.76
N PRO A 66 -10.86 -21.79 -11.70
CA PRO A 66 -9.78 -22.74 -11.40
C PRO A 66 -8.47 -22.05 -10.98
N TRP A 67 -8.31 -20.75 -11.25
CA TRP A 67 -7.10 -19.99 -10.90
C TRP A 67 -7.19 -19.28 -9.55
N LEU A 68 -8.36 -19.27 -8.90
CA LEU A 68 -8.59 -18.57 -7.64
C LEU A 68 -7.62 -19.00 -6.54
N THR A 69 -7.38 -20.32 -6.40
CA THR A 69 -6.46 -20.88 -5.41
C THR A 69 -5.02 -20.40 -5.60
N LEU A 70 -4.59 -20.24 -6.86
CA LEU A 70 -3.26 -19.71 -7.20
C LEU A 70 -3.15 -18.23 -6.82
N TRP A 71 -4.18 -17.43 -7.10
CA TRP A 71 -4.18 -16.00 -6.73
C TRP A 71 -4.21 -15.80 -5.21
N VAL A 72 -5.04 -16.57 -4.49
CA VAL A 72 -5.07 -16.56 -3.01
C VAL A 72 -3.74 -17.00 -2.43
N GLY A 73 -3.15 -18.07 -2.97
CA GLY A 73 -1.81 -18.54 -2.60
C GLY A 73 -0.73 -17.48 -2.84
N ALA A 74 -0.80 -16.73 -3.94
CA ALA A 74 0.11 -15.63 -4.23
C ALA A 74 -0.02 -14.48 -3.20
N ILE A 75 -1.24 -14.14 -2.78
CA ILE A 75 -1.47 -13.15 -1.71
C ILE A 75 -0.85 -13.62 -0.39
N ALA A 76 -1.14 -14.86 0.01
CA ALA A 76 -0.63 -15.42 1.26
C ALA A 76 0.90 -15.48 1.27
N SER A 77 1.51 -15.95 0.19
CA SER A 77 2.97 -16.06 0.05
C SER A 77 3.64 -14.69 0.11
N LYS A 78 3.09 -13.70 -0.60
CA LYS A 78 3.56 -12.31 -0.52
C LYS A 78 3.47 -11.75 0.89
N PHE A 79 2.37 -12.02 1.61
CA PHE A 79 2.21 -11.53 2.97
C PHE A 79 3.30 -12.07 3.90
N LEU A 80 3.58 -13.37 3.82
CA LEU A 80 4.67 -14.00 4.58
C LEU A 80 6.03 -13.41 4.23
N LEU A 81 6.31 -13.20 2.94
CA LEU A 81 7.55 -12.57 2.48
C LEU A 81 7.68 -11.14 3.02
N LEU A 82 6.61 -10.36 3.02
CA LEU A 82 6.60 -8.99 3.52
C LEU A 82 6.85 -8.96 5.04
N VAL A 83 6.18 -9.83 5.80
CA VAL A 83 6.42 -9.97 7.24
C VAL A 83 7.88 -10.35 7.51
N GLY A 84 8.40 -11.34 6.78
CA GLY A 84 9.81 -11.73 6.89
C GLY A 84 10.77 -10.57 6.58
N ALA A 85 10.51 -9.80 5.53
CA ALA A 85 11.30 -8.63 5.18
C ALA A 85 11.29 -7.57 6.29
N PHE A 86 10.13 -7.28 6.89
CA PHE A 86 10.05 -6.34 8.00
C PHE A 86 10.75 -6.83 9.27
N LEU A 87 10.65 -8.12 9.59
CA LEU A 87 11.39 -8.71 10.71
C LEU A 87 12.91 -8.59 10.50
N VAL A 88 13.38 -8.79 9.26
CA VAL A 88 14.78 -8.58 8.89
C VAL A 88 15.15 -7.10 9.02
N LEU A 89 14.34 -6.17 8.52
CA LEU A 89 14.61 -4.74 8.67
C LEU A 89 14.69 -4.32 10.15
N LEU A 90 13.77 -4.79 10.99
CA LEU A 90 13.77 -4.49 12.43
C LEU A 90 15.00 -5.05 13.16
N ARG A 91 15.68 -6.06 12.60
CA ARG A 91 16.94 -6.58 13.14
C ARG A 91 18.12 -5.65 12.86
N PHE A 92 18.10 -4.91 11.75
CA PHE A 92 19.25 -4.16 11.25
C PHE A 92 19.05 -2.63 11.24
N LEU A 93 17.80 -2.15 11.34
CA LEU A 93 17.46 -0.75 11.19
C LEU A 93 16.63 -0.22 12.37
N PRO A 94 16.65 1.10 12.63
CA PRO A 94 15.89 1.68 13.72
C PRO A 94 14.38 1.45 13.57
N PRO A 95 13.69 0.95 14.62
CA PRO A 95 12.28 0.57 14.54
C PRO A 95 11.36 1.77 14.24
N LEU A 96 11.71 2.96 14.73
CA LEU A 96 10.97 4.19 14.44
C LEU A 96 11.07 4.58 12.96
N GLY A 97 12.23 4.39 12.34
CA GLY A 97 12.39 4.64 10.90
C GLY A 97 11.59 3.64 10.07
N VAL A 98 11.58 2.36 10.46
CA VAL A 98 10.73 1.34 9.83
C VAL A 98 9.24 1.67 9.97
N ALA A 99 8.80 2.11 11.15
CA ALA A 99 7.43 2.55 11.40
C ALA A 99 7.05 3.77 10.53
N MET A 100 7.95 4.73 10.37
CA MET A 100 7.73 5.90 9.51
C MET A 100 7.46 5.52 8.06
N GLY A 101 8.00 4.42 7.55
CA GLY A 101 7.68 3.98 6.20
C GLY A 101 6.27 3.45 5.99
N PHE A 102 5.49 3.20 7.06
CA PHE A 102 4.05 2.87 6.96
C PHE A 102 3.16 4.11 6.81
N VAL A 103 3.63 5.28 7.25
CA VAL A 103 2.89 6.55 7.17
C VAL A 103 2.39 6.83 5.75
N PRO A 104 3.18 6.62 4.68
CA PRO A 104 2.72 6.86 3.32
C PRO A 104 1.52 6.02 2.92
N MET A 105 1.46 4.76 3.35
CA MET A 105 0.29 3.90 3.09
C MET A 105 -0.96 4.46 3.75
N LEU A 106 -0.86 4.86 5.02
CA LEU A 106 -1.98 5.39 5.79
C LEU A 106 -2.47 6.72 5.21
N ALA A 107 -1.54 7.62 4.90
CA ALA A 107 -1.86 8.90 4.27
C ALA A 107 -2.47 8.69 2.87
N GLY A 108 -1.89 7.80 2.07
CA GLY A 108 -2.42 7.46 0.75
C GLY A 108 -3.82 6.85 0.81
N ALA A 109 -4.07 5.98 1.78
CA ALA A 109 -5.40 5.39 2.02
C ALA A 109 -6.43 6.46 2.41
N LEU A 110 -6.08 7.35 3.35
CA LEU A 110 -6.94 8.45 3.79
C LEU A 110 -7.30 9.39 2.65
N VAL A 111 -6.30 9.86 1.88
CA VAL A 111 -6.52 10.75 0.73
C VAL A 111 -7.43 10.09 -0.29
N THR A 112 -7.24 8.80 -0.56
CA THR A 112 -8.07 8.04 -1.49
C THR A 112 -9.52 7.94 -0.98
N ALA A 113 -9.72 7.64 0.31
CA ALA A 113 -11.05 7.57 0.91
C ALA A 113 -11.79 8.92 0.84
N LEU A 114 -11.10 10.03 1.13
CA LEU A 114 -11.66 11.38 1.02
C LEU A 114 -12.04 11.74 -0.42
N GLN A 115 -11.24 11.32 -1.41
CA GLN A 115 -11.55 11.52 -2.83
C GLN A 115 -12.81 10.77 -3.25
N LEU A 116 -12.94 9.51 -2.82
CA LEU A 116 -14.13 8.69 -3.11
C LEU A 116 -15.39 9.29 -2.47
N ALA A 117 -15.34 9.66 -1.18
CA ALA A 117 -16.47 10.26 -0.49
C ALA A 117 -16.99 11.55 -1.16
N ARG A 118 -16.10 12.39 -1.70
CA ARG A 118 -16.48 13.61 -2.43
C ARG A 118 -17.13 13.32 -3.78
N LEU A 119 -16.73 12.24 -4.45
CA LEU A 119 -17.33 11.85 -5.74
C LEU A 119 -18.77 11.39 -5.51
N ASP A 120 -19.01 10.58 -4.48
CA ASP A 120 -20.34 10.10 -4.10
C ASP A 120 -21.29 11.25 -3.72
N GLU A 121 -20.79 12.29 -3.05
CA GLU A 121 -21.57 13.49 -2.73
C GLU A 121 -21.95 14.28 -3.99
N SER A 122 -21.04 14.40 -4.97
CA SER A 122 -21.30 15.12 -6.21
C SER A 122 -22.30 14.44 -7.15
N THR A 123 -22.33 13.10 -7.18
CA THR A 123 -23.30 12.34 -7.98
C THR A 123 -24.70 12.43 -7.39
N ALA A 124 -24.82 12.39 -6.05
CA ALA A 124 -26.10 12.56 -5.36
C ALA A 124 -26.75 13.94 -5.60
N VAL A 125 -25.96 15.01 -5.76
CA VAL A 125 -26.46 16.36 -6.05
C VAL A 125 -26.84 16.54 -7.52
N GLY A 126 -26.25 15.77 -8.44
CA GLY A 126 -26.56 15.83 -9.88
C GLY A 126 -27.86 15.13 -10.27
N GLU A 127 -28.41 14.28 -9.40
CA GLU A 127 -29.67 13.56 -9.60
C GLU A 127 -30.89 14.24 -8.93
N ALA A 128 -30.68 15.30 -8.14
CA ALA A 128 -31.71 16.05 -7.43
C ALA A 128 -32.13 17.33 -8.17
#